data_AF-A0A135I6Z4-F1
#
_entry.id   AF-A0A135I6Z4-F1
#
_cell.length_a   1.000
_cell.length_b   1.000
_cell.length_c   1.000
_cell.angle_alpha   90.00
_cell.angle_beta   90.00
_cell.angle_gamma   90.00
#
_symmetry.space_group_name_H-M   'P 1'
#
loop_
_entity.id
_entity.type
_entity.pdbx_description
1 polymer ?
#
loop_
_entity_poly.entity_id
_entity_poly.type
_entity_poly.pdbx_seq_one_letter_code
_entity_poly.pdbx_strand_id
1 'polypeptide(L)' 'MSTHITLVWLMPCPFCHSSAVFMLTDLGEITRYFVQCADCGTESKDAARASDAAKAWNHQASAPRHTRYCYKDC' A
#
# COMPACT_ATOMS: atom_id res chain seq x y z
N MET A 1 -9.32 -6.00 29.49
CA MET A 1 -9.38 -6.29 28.04
C MET A 1 -8.13 -5.70 27.41
N SER A 2 -7.24 -6.52 26.86
CA SER A 2 -5.99 -6.07 26.23
C SER A 2 -6.29 -5.65 24.79
N THR A 3 -6.26 -4.35 24.50
CA THR A 3 -6.34 -3.83 23.13
C THR A 3 -4.97 -4.00 22.48
N HIS A 4 -4.84 -4.98 21.59
CA HIS A 4 -3.66 -5.14 20.75
C HIS A 4 -3.66 -4.03 19.68
N ILE A 5 -2.84 -3.00 19.86
CA ILE A 5 -2.61 -1.97 18.84
C ILE A 5 -1.49 -2.47 17.94
N THR A 6 -1.84 -2.91 16.73
CA THR A 6 -0.87 -3.29 15.72
C THR A 6 -0.48 -2.05 14.92
N LEU A 7 0.66 -1.43 15.25
CA LEU A 7 1.24 -0.36 14.45
C LEU A 7 1.87 -0.97 13.20
N VAL A 8 1.21 -0.83 12.05
CA VAL A 8 1.73 -1.30 10.77
C VAL A 8 2.30 -0.13 9.98
N TRP A 9 3.60 -0.17 9.69
CA TRP A 9 4.28 0.89 8.94
C TRP A 9 4.05 0.74 7.44
N LEU A 10 3.69 1.83 6.77
CA LEU A 10 3.49 1.88 5.31
C LEU A 10 4.64 2.63 4.66
N MET A 11 5.24 2.03 3.63
CA MET A 11 6.20 2.73 2.79
C MET A 11 5.52 3.84 1.97
N PRO A 12 6.26 4.89 1.59
CA PRO A 12 5.74 5.92 0.71
C PRO A 12 5.32 5.31 -0.64
N CYS A 13 4.41 6.00 -1.33
CA CYS A 13 3.95 5.60 -2.64
C CYS A 13 5.13 5.47 -3.61
N PRO A 14 5.32 4.32 -4.28
CA PRO A 14 6.46 4.17 -5.17
C PRO A 14 6.33 5.04 -6.42
N PHE A 15 5.15 5.59 -6.74
CA PHE A 15 4.89 6.36 -7.97
C PHE A 15 5.13 7.86 -7.79
N CYS A 16 4.56 8.45 -6.75
CA CYS A 16 4.65 9.88 -6.49
C CYS A 16 5.42 10.22 -5.20
N HIS A 17 5.92 9.22 -4.49
CA HIS A 17 6.61 9.34 -3.19
C HIS A 17 5.80 9.98 -2.06
N SER A 18 4.51 10.21 -2.28
CA SER A 18 3.64 10.74 -1.24
C SER A 18 3.21 9.67 -0.25
N SER A 19 2.42 10.10 0.72
CA SER A 19 1.93 9.28 1.83
C SER A 19 0.90 8.26 1.36
N ALA A 20 0.93 7.10 2.00
CA ALA A 20 -0.02 6.02 1.81
C ALA A 20 -0.95 5.93 3.03
N VAL A 21 -2.22 5.66 2.80
CA VAL A 21 -3.25 5.57 3.83
C VAL A 21 -3.95 4.22 3.79
N PHE A 22 -4.35 3.73 4.95
CA PHE A 22 -5.19 2.54 5.04
C PHE A 22 -6.64 2.86 4.70
N MET A 23 -7.21 2.04 3.85
CA MET A 23 -8.61 2.10 3.44
C MET A 23 -9.32 0.81 3.83
N LEU A 24 -10.57 0.94 4.24
CA LEU A 24 -11.45 -0.15 4.60
C LEU A 24 -12.70 -0.06 3.73
N THR A 25 -13.00 -1.15 3.04
CA THR A 25 -14.27 -1.33 2.34
C THR A 25 -15.11 -2.30 3.15
N ASP A 26 -16.27 -1.84 3.60
CA ASP A 26 -17.25 -2.66 4.29
C ASP A 26 -18.46 -2.87 3.38
N LEU A 27 -18.47 -3.99 2.65
CA LEU A 27 -19.57 -4.39 1.77
C LEU A 27 -20.51 -5.36 2.51
N GLY A 28 -20.98 -4.96 3.69
CA GLY A 28 -22.00 -5.66 4.48
C GLY A 28 -21.50 -6.95 5.16
N GLU A 29 -21.17 -7.98 4.39
CA GLU A 29 -20.70 -9.28 4.90
C GLU A 29 -19.19 -9.49 4.73
N ILE A 30 -18.52 -8.63 3.96
CA ILE A 30 -17.10 -8.76 3.64
C ILE A 30 -16.38 -7.44 3.92
N THR A 31 -15.61 -7.42 5.00
CA THR A 31 -14.64 -6.35 5.27
C THR A 31 -13.35 -6.63 4.52
N ARG A 32 -12.95 -5.70 3.65
CA ARG A 32 -11.67 -5.72 2.93
C ARG A 32 -10.84 -4.51 3.32
N TYR A 33 -9.55 -4.75 3.48
CA TYR A 33 -8.53 -3.75 3.76
C TYR A 33 -7.65 -3.59 2.53
N PHE A 34 -7.34 -2.37 2.16
CA PHE A 34 -6.36 -2.06 1.13
C PHE A 34 -5.62 -0.78 1.52
N VAL A 35 -4.49 -0.52 0.87
CA VAL A 35 -3.73 0.72 1.06
C VAL A 35 -3.85 1.53 -0.22
N GLN A 36 -4.09 2.83 -0.08
CA GLN A 36 -4.20 3.75 -1.20
C GLN A 36 -3.23 4.92 -1.00
N CYS A 37 -2.63 5.41 -2.08
CA CYS A 37 -1.91 6.68 -2.05
C CYS A 37 -2.89 7.85 -1.97
N ALA A 38 -2.66 8.78 -1.03
CA ALA A 38 -3.51 9.95 -0.83
C ALA A 38 -3.53 10.93 -2.02
N ASP A 39 -2.48 10.93 -2.85
CA ASP A 39 -2.32 11.91 -3.93
C ASP A 39 -2.57 11.34 -5.32
N CYS A 40 -1.99 10.19 -5.65
CA CYS A 40 -2.10 9.61 -7.00
C CYS A 40 -3.16 8.50 -7.11
N GLY A 41 -3.84 8.16 -6.02
CA GLY A 41 -4.91 7.15 -6.01
C GLY A 41 -4.45 5.72 -6.31
N THR A 42 -3.15 5.44 -6.32
CA THR A 42 -2.65 4.07 -6.51
C THR A 42 -3.05 3.20 -5.33
N GLU A 43 -3.55 2.00 -5.61
CA GLU A 43 -4.05 1.05 -4.61
C GLU A 43 -3.18 -0.22 -4.53
N SER A 44 -3.13 -0.83 -3.35
CA SER A 44 -2.67 -2.21 -3.16
C SER A 44 -3.78 -3.20 -3.52
N LYS A 45 -3.41 -4.48 -3.61
CA LYS A 45 -4.39 -5.57 -3.53
C LYS A 45 -5.14 -5.49 -2.20
N ASP A 46 -6.42 -5.84 -2.24
CA ASP A 46 -7.26 -5.95 -1.05
C ASP A 46 -6.95 -7.24 -0.27
N ALA A 47 -7.16 -7.21 1.04
CA ALA A 47 -6.94 -8.33 1.94
C ALA A 47 -7.99 -8.37 3.05
N ALA A 48 -8.19 -9.54 3.66
CA ALA A 48 -9.10 -9.69 4.79
C ALA A 48 -8.56 -9.09 6.11
N ARG A 49 -7.27 -8.74 6.16
CA ARG A 49 -6.61 -8.16 7.34
C ARG A 49 -5.76 -6.95 6.95
N ALA A 50 -5.77 -5.91 7.79
CA ALA A 50 -4.94 -4.72 7.61
C ALA A 50 -3.43 -5.06 7.48
N SER A 51 -2.93 -6.02 8.26
CA SER A 51 -1.52 -6.45 8.17
C SER A 51 -1.15 -6.99 6.80
N ASP A 52 -2.07 -7.71 6.16
CA ASP A 52 -1.82 -8.34 4.86
C ASP A 52 -1.90 -7.31 3.73
N ALA A 53 -2.81 -6.33 3.84
CA ALA A 53 -2.87 -5.18 2.95
C ALA A 53 -1.58 -4.33 3.00
N ALA A 54 -1.06 -4.06 4.21
CA ALA A 54 0.22 -3.37 4.36
C ALA A 54 1.40 -4.16 3.80
N LYS A 55 1.45 -5.49 4.01
CA LYS A 55 2.48 -6.33 3.40
C LYS A 55 2.42 -6.26 1.89
N ALA A 56 1.22 -6.30 1.30
CA ALA A 56 1.03 -6.18 -0.14
C ALA A 56 1.53 -4.82 -0.66
N TRP A 57 1.16 -3.73 0.02
CA TRP A 57 1.63 -2.38 -0.31
C TRP A 57 3.14 -2.24 -0.21
N ASN A 58 3.72 -2.68 0.92
CA ASN A 58 5.15 -2.59 1.15
C ASN A 58 5.91 -3.46 0.15
N HIS A 59 5.40 -4.66 -0.17
CA HIS A 59 6.00 -5.47 -1.22
C HIS A 59 6.00 -4.75 -2.57
N GLN A 60 4.88 -4.15 -2.95
CA GLN A 60 4.75 -3.33 -4.18
C GLN A 60 5.69 -2.11 -4.18
N ALA A 61 5.86 -1.45 -3.04
CA ALA A 61 6.75 -0.29 -2.91
C ALA A 61 8.24 -0.69 -2.89
N SER A 62 8.56 -1.87 -2.35
CA SER A 62 9.93 -2.42 -2.31
C SER A 62 10.36 -3.09 -3.60
N ALA A 63 9.39 -3.49 -4.43
CA ALA A 63 9.70 -4.10 -5.71
C ALA A 63 10.49 -3.07 -6.52
N PRO A 64 11.71 -3.41 -6.97
CA PRO A 64 12.42 -2.54 -7.87
C PRO A 64 11.50 -2.37 -9.06
N ARG A 65 11.02 -1.13 -9.26
CA ARG A 65 10.58 -0.76 -10.59
C ARG A 65 11.75 -1.15 -11.47
N HIS A 66 11.48 -1.86 -12.56
CA HIS A 66 12.28 -1.61 -13.73
C HIS A 66 12.25 -0.09 -13.91
N THR A 67 13.22 0.61 -13.31
CA THR A 67 13.75 1.82 -13.88
C THR A 67 13.95 1.39 -15.31
N ARG A 68 13.08 1.88 -16.20
CA ARG A 68 13.53 2.18 -17.55
C ARG A 68 14.90 2.78 -17.31
N TYR A 69 15.94 2.03 -17.65
CA TYR A 69 17.23 2.62 -17.90
C TYR A 69 16.89 3.72 -18.91
N CYS A 70 16.78 4.95 -18.44
CA CYS A 70 16.98 6.10 -19.29
C CYS A 70 18.46 5.97 -19.69
N TYR A 71 18.73 5.18 -20.72
CA TYR A 71 19.84 5.44 -21.62
C TYR A 71 19.49 6.78 -22.27
N LYS A 72 19.76 7.86 -21.54
CA LYS A 72 20.00 9.15 -22.16
C LYS A 72 21.23 8.98 -23.02
N ASP A 73 21.05 9.34 -24.28
CA ASP A 73 22.05 9.75 -25.26
C ASP A 73 23.46 9.96 -24.67
N CYS A 74 24.40 9.10 -25.11
CA CYS A 74 25.83 9.39 -25.17
C CYS A 74 26.24 9.32 -26.65
#